data_AF-A0A7S0KNN7-F1
#
_entry.id   AF-A0A7S0KNN7-F1
#
_cell.length_a   1.000
_cell.length_b   1.000
_cell.length_c   1.000
_cell.angle_alpha   90.00
_cell.angle_beta   90.00
_cell.angle_gamma   90.00
#
_symmetry.space_group_name_H-M   'P 1'
#
loop_
_entity.id
_entity.type
_entity.pdbx_description
1 polymer ?
#
loop_
_entity_poly.entity_id
_entity_poly.type
_entity_poly.pdbx_seq_one_letter_code
_entity_poly.pdbx_strand_id
1 'polypeptide(L)'
;TTSMVHYCEAEYCGAPATKRCSRCAEARYCSADCQRRDWNSLHKYECAGLAAQNASRTNRSSSSSASKAKKPFVPKECVRCRTMVTDENSECRVGHPEAQLEWKGSCTFVGDGPKPEFGYTVDYLCTSCGECIVRKETEAGESHSSGSRTCYRGRHCFHESGISEEDTRRKLIECVLLVQHREGDDFQPQITIDELPDDVESLVIRSVCGHYESNEHFPGLALKRRLPNLKTLRIWDVDMAEVELTDELTPQLERIEIKSSIDKCAERGKIKIVLSELRYFKCDHYTGPGKFLQDMLDAAVELMFFKTYKLYLEDHHELAIRSFCCVKIDLSRAYGLFKLTLATPSLQVLQICGTDLNDIEFQALPKRCTDILHLSARKRYSGKYGDENRSPLRVIADGTHFGPRAEKALQKHPRIDKGSVRAQRANSNSGGAFNIEQFQRMNLANNGGVPAEWTNFLMQNFMENMSQT
;
A
#
# COMPACT_ATOMS: atom_id res chain seq x y z
N THR A 1 30.88 -3.05 34.26
CA THR A 1 29.68 -2.22 34.07
C THR A 1 29.74 -1.59 32.69
N THR A 2 28.99 -2.14 31.74
CA THR A 2 28.96 -1.64 30.36
C THR A 2 28.13 -0.36 30.34
N SER A 3 28.77 0.81 30.25
CA SER A 3 28.07 2.09 30.15
C SER A 3 27.36 2.16 28.80
N MET A 4 26.03 2.29 28.78
CA MET A 4 25.28 2.53 27.55
C MET A 4 25.72 3.85 26.93
N VAL A 5 26.32 3.78 25.74
CA VAL A 5 26.64 4.95 24.93
C VAL A 5 25.35 5.40 24.26
N HIS A 6 25.01 6.67 24.42
CA HIS A 6 23.87 7.27 23.74
C HIS A 6 24.34 7.98 22.46
N TYR A 7 23.49 7.98 21.43
CA TYR A 7 23.79 8.54 20.12
C TYR A 7 23.03 9.86 19.89
N CYS A 8 23.53 10.64 18.94
CA CYS A 8 22.97 11.93 18.55
C CYS A 8 21.64 11.75 17.80
N GLU A 9 20.60 12.46 18.23
CA GLU A 9 19.24 12.38 17.66
C GLU A 9 19.06 13.19 16.37
N ALA A 10 20.03 14.03 15.99
CA ALA A 10 19.94 14.79 14.75
C ALA A 10 20.00 13.85 13.54
N GLU A 11 19.06 14.03 12.61
CA GLU A 11 18.95 13.24 11.39
C GLU A 11 20.29 13.12 10.65
N TYR A 12 20.67 11.88 10.31
CA TYR A 12 21.91 11.53 9.61
C TYR A 12 23.23 11.80 10.35
N CYS A 13 23.23 12.05 11.68
CA CYS A 13 24.47 12.28 12.42
C CYS A 13 25.14 11.00 12.96
N GLY A 14 24.43 10.18 13.75
CA GLY A 14 24.93 8.91 14.28
C GLY A 14 26.12 8.97 15.26
N ALA A 15 26.68 10.15 15.55
CA ALA A 15 27.82 10.29 16.47
C ALA A 15 27.42 10.10 17.95
N PRO A 16 28.34 9.69 18.85
CA PRO A 16 28.07 9.63 20.29
C PRO A 16 27.63 10.98 20.84
N ALA A 17 26.54 10.99 21.60
CA ALA A 17 26.02 12.22 22.18
C ALA A 17 26.77 12.60 23.46
N THR A 18 27.18 13.86 23.54
CA THR A 18 27.90 14.43 24.68
C THR A 18 27.08 15.47 25.43
N LYS A 19 25.97 15.93 24.84
CA LYS A 19 25.11 17.00 25.37
C LYS A 19 23.65 16.55 25.39
N ARG A 20 22.86 17.18 26.26
CA ARG A 20 21.41 17.00 26.33
C ARG A 20 20.72 18.34 26.13
N CYS A 21 19.49 18.31 25.61
CA CYS A 21 18.65 19.50 25.56
C CYS A 21 18.42 20.03 26.97
N SER A 22 18.72 21.30 27.23
CA SER A 22 18.58 21.92 28.55
C SER A 22 17.14 22.04 29.02
N ARG A 23 16.16 21.98 28.10
CA ARG A 23 14.74 22.15 28.40
C ARG A 23 14.04 20.83 28.73
N CYS A 24 14.17 19.81 27.88
CA CYS A 24 13.50 18.53 28.10
C CYS A 24 14.40 17.47 28.76
N ALA A 25 15.74 17.64 28.72
CA ALA A 25 16.75 16.69 29.16
C ALA A 25 16.72 15.29 28.49
N GLU A 26 15.79 15.05 27.56
CA GLU A 26 15.60 13.76 26.89
C GLU A 26 16.44 13.65 25.62
N ALA A 27 16.30 14.60 24.69
CA ALA A 27 17.04 14.59 23.44
C ALA A 27 18.53 14.83 23.66
N ARG A 28 19.37 14.06 22.96
CA ARG A 28 20.82 14.07 23.11
C ARG A 28 21.52 14.40 21.80
N TYR A 29 22.57 15.21 21.88
CA TYR A 29 23.29 15.72 20.72
C TYR A 29 24.81 15.61 20.89
N CYS A 30 25.52 15.37 19.80
CA CYS A 30 26.98 15.44 19.78
C CYS A 30 27.49 16.90 19.77
N SER A 31 26.70 17.86 19.28
CA SER A 31 27.08 19.26 19.14
C SER A 31 25.86 20.20 19.19
N ALA A 32 26.12 21.50 19.38
CA ALA A 32 25.07 22.53 19.33
C ALA A 32 24.49 22.72 17.91
N ASP A 33 25.25 22.37 16.86
CA ASP A 33 24.80 22.46 15.48
C ASP A 33 23.79 21.37 15.14
N CYS A 34 24.02 20.16 15.65
CA CYS A 34 23.06 19.06 15.57
C CYS A 34 21.78 19.40 16.33
N GLN A 35 21.90 19.98 17.52
CA GLN A 35 20.73 20.47 18.27
C GLN A 35 19.96 21.54 17.49
N ARG A 36 20.63 22.51 16.85
CA ARG A 36 19.96 23.57 16.07
C ARG A 36 19.26 23.04 14.81
N ARG A 37 19.89 22.10 14.09
CA ARG A 37 19.27 21.45 12.93
C ARG A 37 18.01 20.70 13.32
N ASP A 38 18.13 19.86 14.34
CA ASP A 38 17.00 19.09 14.87
C ASP A 38 15.89 20.00 15.46
N TRP A 39 16.28 21.11 16.11
CA TRP A 39 15.34 22.13 16.57
C TRP A 39 14.50 22.72 15.43
N ASN A 40 15.12 22.99 14.29
CA ASN A 40 14.44 23.61 13.15
C ASN A 40 13.56 22.62 12.38
N SER A 41 13.92 21.34 12.33
CA SER A 41 13.14 20.29 11.67
C SER A 41 11.94 19.87 12.51
N LEU A 42 12.17 19.38 13.74
CA LEU A 42 11.14 18.67 14.50
C LEU A 42 11.15 18.99 16.01
N HIS A 43 12.32 19.05 16.66
CA HIS A 43 12.41 19.03 18.12
C HIS A 43 11.71 20.22 18.81
N LYS A 44 11.60 21.38 18.15
CA LYS A 44 10.87 22.53 18.72
C LYS A 44 9.40 22.23 19.05
N TYR A 45 8.77 21.30 18.32
CA TYR A 45 7.37 20.92 18.53
C TYR A 45 7.20 19.90 19.66
N GLU A 46 8.20 19.04 19.88
CA GLU A 46 8.13 17.94 20.86
C GLU A 46 8.74 18.31 22.22
N CYS A 47 9.66 19.28 22.25
CA CYS A 47 10.46 19.61 23.43
C CYS A 47 9.59 19.95 24.66
N ALA A 48 8.47 20.65 24.47
CA ALA A 48 7.55 21.00 25.56
C ALA A 48 6.86 19.77 26.17
N GLY A 49 6.42 18.83 25.33
CA GLY A 49 5.80 17.58 25.78
C GLY A 49 6.77 16.69 26.56
N LEU A 50 8.00 16.58 26.05
CA LEU A 50 9.07 15.82 26.72
C LEU A 50 9.45 16.44 28.07
N ALA A 51 9.52 17.79 28.16
CA ALA A 51 9.79 18.48 29.42
C ALA A 51 8.68 18.23 30.46
N ALA A 52 7.41 18.26 30.06
CA ALA A 52 6.28 17.96 30.96
C ALA A 52 6.30 16.52 31.47
N GLN A 53 6.64 15.56 30.61
CA GLN A 53 6.79 14.15 30.99
C GLN A 53 7.89 13.97 32.05
N ASN A 54 9.05 14.61 31.87
CA ASN A 54 10.15 14.52 32.83
C ASN A 54 9.82 15.19 34.18
N ALA A 55 9.11 16.31 34.18
CA ALA A 55 8.61 16.92 35.42
C ALA A 55 7.63 16.00 36.18
N SER A 56 6.79 15.24 35.45
CA SER A 56 5.85 14.30 36.06
C SER A 56 6.52 13.05 36.65
N ARG A 57 7.68 12.64 36.10
CA ARG A 57 8.47 11.51 36.58
C ARG A 57 9.19 11.81 37.90
N THR A 58 9.71 13.03 38.06
CA THR A 58 10.43 13.44 39.28
C THR A 58 9.52 13.59 40.50
N ASN A 59 8.22 13.84 40.31
CA ASN A 59 7.26 14.03 41.41
C ASN A 59 6.66 12.73 42.00
N ARG A 60 6.89 11.55 41.40
CA ARG A 60 6.34 10.27 41.89
C ARG A 60 7.26 9.49 42.82
N SER A 61 8.49 9.94 43.02
CA SER A 61 9.50 9.23 43.81
C SER A 61 9.40 9.43 45.33
N SER A 62 8.46 10.26 45.83
CA SER A 62 8.49 10.76 47.21
C SER A 62 7.25 10.49 48.07
N SER A 63 6.35 9.57 47.70
CA SER A 63 5.20 9.24 48.56
C SER A 63 4.93 7.74 48.68
N SER A 64 5.51 7.12 49.72
CA SER A 64 5.10 5.81 50.22
C SER A 64 4.23 5.95 51.48
N SER A 65 3.28 5.03 51.61
CA SER A 65 2.63 4.56 52.85
C SER A 65 1.38 5.30 53.35
N ALA A 66 0.19 4.78 53.00
CA ALA A 66 -0.92 4.54 53.94
C ALA A 66 -2.07 3.78 53.25
N SER A 67 -2.33 2.55 53.69
CA SER A 67 -3.39 1.67 53.22
C SER A 67 -4.77 2.20 53.60
N LYS A 68 -5.43 2.93 52.70
CA LYS A 68 -6.88 3.14 52.74
C LYS A 68 -7.57 2.10 51.86
N ALA A 69 -8.64 1.50 52.37
CA ALA A 69 -9.48 0.54 51.68
C ALA A 69 -9.81 1.05 50.26
N LYS A 70 -9.35 0.32 49.23
CA LYS A 70 -9.62 0.66 47.83
C LYS A 70 -11.12 0.52 47.58
N LYS A 71 -11.73 1.57 47.04
CA LYS A 71 -13.10 1.50 46.51
C LYS A 71 -13.15 0.40 45.44
N PRO A 72 -14.26 -0.35 45.33
CA PRO A 72 -14.42 -1.37 44.29
C PRO A 72 -14.20 -0.75 42.92
N PHE A 73 -13.37 -1.39 42.11
CA PHE A 73 -13.09 -0.96 40.74
C PHE A 73 -14.35 -1.17 39.89
N VAL A 74 -14.78 -0.14 39.16
CA VAL A 74 -15.93 -0.21 38.26
C VAL A 74 -15.43 -0.60 36.87
N PRO A 75 -15.94 -1.68 36.26
CA PRO A 75 -15.54 -2.08 34.92
C PRO A 75 -15.72 -0.97 33.90
N LYS A 76 -14.72 -0.77 33.03
CA LYS A 76 -14.73 0.24 31.97
C LYS A 76 -14.15 -0.33 30.69
N GLU A 77 -14.71 0.08 29.55
CA GLU A 77 -14.15 -0.29 28.25
C GLU A 77 -12.88 0.53 27.95
N CYS A 78 -11.80 -0.16 27.63
CA CYS A 78 -10.58 0.50 27.17
C CYS A 78 -10.75 0.98 25.73
N VAL A 79 -10.61 2.28 25.47
CA VAL A 79 -10.71 2.85 24.11
C VAL A 79 -9.64 2.33 23.15
N ARG A 80 -8.51 1.82 23.67
CA ARG A 80 -7.41 1.29 22.84
C ARG A 80 -7.58 -0.18 22.45
N CYS A 81 -7.95 -1.06 23.40
CA CYS A 81 -8.11 -2.50 23.12
C CYS A 81 -9.56 -2.94 22.95
N ARG A 82 -10.53 -2.04 23.20
CA ARG A 82 -11.98 -2.29 23.19
C ARG A 82 -12.42 -3.47 24.07
N THR A 83 -11.64 -3.73 25.12
CA THR A 83 -11.95 -4.78 26.09
C THR A 83 -12.52 -4.14 27.34
N MET A 84 -13.58 -4.75 27.89
CA MET A 84 -14.07 -4.42 29.22
C MET A 84 -13.02 -4.81 30.27
N VAL A 85 -12.44 -3.81 30.91
CA VAL A 85 -11.43 -3.98 31.95
C VAL A 85 -12.14 -4.22 33.27
N THR A 86 -11.86 -5.35 33.92
CA THR A 86 -12.41 -5.70 35.25
C THR A 86 -11.36 -5.65 36.36
N ASP A 87 -10.07 -5.64 36.01
CA ASP A 87 -8.93 -5.53 36.92
C ASP A 87 -8.06 -4.33 36.52
N GLU A 88 -7.79 -3.42 37.45
CA GLU A 88 -6.92 -2.26 37.22
C GLU A 88 -5.47 -2.65 36.88
N ASN A 89 -5.04 -3.86 37.23
CA ASN A 89 -3.71 -4.38 36.95
C ASN A 89 -3.63 -5.14 35.62
N SER A 90 -4.75 -5.35 34.92
CA SER A 90 -4.71 -5.99 33.62
C SER A 90 -3.98 -5.11 32.61
N GLU A 91 -3.29 -5.76 31.68
CA GLU A 91 -2.49 -5.09 30.68
C GLU A 91 -3.28 -4.96 29.38
N CYS A 92 -3.29 -3.75 28.81
CA CYS A 92 -3.84 -3.49 27.49
C CYS A 92 -2.95 -4.15 26.44
N ARG A 93 -3.53 -5.11 25.72
CA ARG A 93 -2.90 -5.77 24.57
C ARG A 93 -3.70 -5.46 23.32
N VAL A 94 -3.02 -4.98 22.28
CA VAL A 94 -3.62 -4.76 20.97
C VAL A 94 -2.86 -5.61 19.98
N GLY A 95 -3.56 -6.46 19.24
CA GLY A 95 -2.98 -7.19 18.11
C GLY A 95 -2.54 -6.23 17.01
N HIS A 96 -1.85 -6.76 15.99
CA HIS A 96 -1.53 -5.97 14.81
C HIS A 96 -2.76 -5.86 13.92
N PRO A 97 -3.27 -4.64 13.64
CA PRO A 97 -4.43 -4.45 12.77
C PRO A 97 -4.07 -4.79 11.33
N GLU A 98 -4.97 -5.43 10.60
CA GLU A 98 -4.70 -5.84 9.21
C GLU A 98 -4.42 -4.64 8.31
N ALA A 99 -5.12 -3.53 8.51
CA ALA A 99 -4.92 -2.25 7.81
C ALA A 99 -3.50 -1.70 7.99
N GLN A 100 -2.81 -2.07 9.07
CA GLN A 100 -1.44 -1.64 9.37
C GLN A 100 -0.40 -2.71 9.03
N LEU A 101 -0.81 -3.87 8.50
CA LEU A 101 0.11 -4.88 8.01
C LEU A 101 0.40 -4.66 6.53
N GLU A 102 1.67 -4.43 6.23
CA GLU A 102 2.19 -4.34 4.88
C GLU A 102 2.82 -5.69 4.51
N TRP A 103 2.29 -6.36 3.49
CA TRP A 103 2.84 -7.60 2.97
C TRP A 103 4.25 -7.38 2.40
N LYS A 104 5.21 -8.23 2.79
CA LYS A 104 6.62 -8.17 2.39
C LYS A 104 7.08 -9.35 1.55
N GLY A 105 6.34 -10.44 1.56
CA GLY A 105 6.73 -11.65 0.84
C GLY A 105 5.95 -12.86 1.33
N SER A 106 6.06 -13.94 0.57
CA SER A 106 5.61 -15.26 1.00
C SER A 106 6.58 -16.32 0.51
N CYS A 107 6.80 -17.35 1.32
CA CYS A 107 7.59 -18.53 0.98
C CYS A 107 6.75 -19.78 1.21
N THR A 108 6.78 -20.72 0.26
CA THR A 108 6.17 -22.04 0.43
C THR A 108 6.96 -22.86 1.44
N PHE A 109 6.26 -23.71 2.20
CA PHE A 109 6.88 -24.73 3.02
C PHE A 109 6.14 -26.05 2.87
N VAL A 110 6.85 -27.14 3.18
CA VAL A 110 6.29 -28.49 3.27
C VAL A 110 6.57 -28.97 4.68
N GLY A 111 5.52 -29.33 5.43
CA GLY A 111 5.67 -29.81 6.81
C GLY A 111 6.35 -31.18 6.88
N ASP A 112 7.25 -31.37 7.83
CA ASP A 112 8.01 -32.62 8.03
C ASP A 112 7.18 -33.79 8.64
N GLY A 113 5.85 -33.71 8.55
CA GLY A 113 4.94 -34.67 9.15
C GLY A 113 4.71 -35.93 8.29
N PRO A 114 4.17 -37.01 8.88
CA PRO A 114 3.79 -38.22 8.13
C PRO A 114 2.72 -37.95 7.06
N LYS A 115 2.01 -36.82 7.17
CA LYS A 115 1.24 -36.19 6.10
C LYS A 115 1.84 -34.80 5.90
N PRO A 116 2.60 -34.56 4.80
CA PRO A 116 3.19 -33.26 4.57
C PRO A 116 2.09 -32.21 4.42
N GLU A 117 2.08 -31.23 5.32
CA GLU A 117 1.19 -30.08 5.24
C GLU A 117 1.84 -29.06 4.31
N PHE A 118 1.19 -28.78 3.19
CA PHE A 118 1.60 -27.71 2.29
C PHE A 118 1.04 -26.40 2.81
N GLY A 119 1.87 -25.36 2.83
CA GLY A 119 1.44 -24.04 3.25
C GLY A 119 2.40 -22.95 2.84
N TYR A 120 2.05 -21.74 3.27
CA TYR A 120 2.82 -20.53 3.02
C TYR A 120 3.21 -19.90 4.34
N THR A 121 4.45 -19.44 4.42
CA THR A 121 4.84 -18.43 5.40
C THR A 121 4.70 -17.08 4.73
N VAL A 122 4.00 -16.15 5.38
CA VAL A 122 3.75 -14.81 4.86
C VAL A 122 4.35 -13.80 5.82
N ASP A 123 5.22 -12.95 5.27
CA ASP A 123 5.92 -11.92 6.01
C ASP A 123 5.15 -10.60 5.92
N TYR A 124 4.91 -9.99 7.08
CA TYR A 124 4.27 -8.70 7.19
C TYR A 124 5.14 -7.74 8.00
N LEU A 125 5.17 -6.47 7.61
CA LEU A 125 5.69 -5.37 8.41
C LEU A 125 4.52 -4.58 8.98
N CYS A 126 4.45 -4.45 10.31
CA CYS A 126 3.44 -3.59 10.92
C CYS A 126 3.88 -2.13 10.88
N THR A 127 3.16 -1.29 10.13
CA THR A 127 3.47 0.14 9.97
C THR A 127 3.30 0.95 11.26
N SER A 128 2.53 0.44 12.23
CA SER A 128 2.33 1.14 13.52
C SER A 128 3.47 0.93 14.52
N CYS A 129 4.11 -0.25 14.56
CA CYS A 129 5.18 -0.54 15.52
C CYS A 129 6.54 -0.86 14.88
N GLY A 130 6.59 -1.03 13.55
CA GLY A 130 7.80 -1.40 12.81
C GLY A 130 8.23 -2.86 12.95
N GLU A 131 7.45 -3.70 13.65
CA GLU A 131 7.80 -5.11 13.84
C GLU A 131 7.45 -5.94 12.60
N CYS A 132 8.34 -6.88 12.27
CA CYS A 132 8.07 -7.92 11.30
C CYS A 132 7.35 -9.10 11.96
N ILE A 133 6.33 -9.62 11.30
CA ILE A 133 5.51 -10.73 11.77
C ILE A 133 5.46 -11.75 10.64
N VAL A 134 5.57 -13.02 11.02
CA VAL A 134 5.39 -14.13 10.09
C VAL A 134 4.15 -14.91 10.49
N ARG A 135 3.27 -15.15 9.52
CA ARG A 135 2.09 -16.00 9.66
C ARG A 135 2.27 -17.24 8.79
N LYS A 136 1.77 -18.37 9.27
CA LYS A 136 1.65 -19.62 8.51
C LYS A 136 0.21 -19.73 8.04
N GLU A 137 0.03 -19.81 6.74
CA GLU A 137 -1.24 -20.03 6.07
C GLU A 137 -1.26 -21.46 5.53
N THR A 138 -2.29 -22.20 5.93
CA THR A 138 -2.50 -23.61 5.60
C THR A 138 -3.98 -23.81 5.26
N GLU A 139 -4.34 -24.94 4.65
CA GLU A 139 -5.75 -25.31 4.46
C GLU A 139 -6.54 -25.38 5.78
N ALA A 140 -5.87 -25.71 6.89
CA ALA A 140 -6.48 -25.75 8.22
C ALA A 140 -6.76 -24.35 8.79
N GLY A 141 -6.20 -23.29 8.19
CA GLY A 141 -6.34 -21.91 8.63
C GLY A 141 -5.00 -21.20 8.79
N GLU A 142 -5.08 -20.02 9.41
CA GLU A 142 -3.91 -19.20 9.69
C GLU A 142 -3.43 -19.39 11.13
N SER A 143 -2.12 -19.52 11.30
CA SER A 143 -1.46 -19.53 12.60
C SER A 143 -0.29 -18.56 12.63
N HIS A 144 -0.14 -17.82 13.73
CA HIS A 144 1.04 -16.99 13.93
C HIS A 144 2.28 -17.86 14.12
N SER A 145 3.34 -17.62 13.35
CA SER A 145 4.55 -18.44 13.37
C SER A 145 5.73 -17.76 14.06
N SER A 146 5.98 -16.47 13.81
CA SER A 146 7.02 -15.71 14.51
C SER A 146 6.75 -14.20 14.55
N GLY A 147 7.50 -13.49 15.41
CA GLY A 147 7.29 -12.07 15.72
C GLY A 147 6.43 -11.84 16.95
N SER A 148 6.12 -10.59 17.25
CA SER A 148 5.17 -10.25 18.31
C SER A 148 3.75 -10.54 17.85
N ARG A 149 2.90 -11.06 18.74
CA ARG A 149 1.45 -11.13 18.51
C ARG A 149 0.74 -9.82 18.84
N THR A 150 1.44 -8.90 19.50
CA THR A 150 0.86 -7.67 20.05
C THR A 150 1.62 -6.46 19.55
N CYS A 151 0.91 -5.61 18.80
CA CYS A 151 1.40 -4.32 18.32
C CYS A 151 1.51 -3.27 19.44
N TYR A 152 0.75 -3.46 20.51
CA TYR A 152 0.84 -2.64 21.71
C TYR A 152 0.72 -3.49 22.95
N ARG A 153 1.55 -3.15 23.93
CA ARG A 153 1.52 -3.72 25.27
C ARG A 153 1.72 -2.58 26.28
N GLY A 154 0.76 -2.35 27.16
CA GLY A 154 0.87 -1.29 28.17
C GLY A 154 -0.40 -1.07 28.98
N ARG A 155 -0.59 0.14 29.54
CA ARG A 155 -1.79 0.44 30.33
C ARG A 155 -3.02 0.65 29.46
N HIS A 156 -4.18 0.28 29.99
CA HIS A 156 -5.47 0.62 29.41
C HIS A 156 -5.67 2.13 29.37
N CYS A 157 -6.39 2.60 28.35
CA CYS A 157 -6.78 3.98 28.19
C CYS A 157 -8.31 4.04 28.17
N PHE A 158 -8.91 4.98 28.90
CA PHE A 158 -10.37 5.11 29.05
C PHE A 158 -10.92 6.42 28.48
N HIS A 159 -10.06 7.22 27.84
CA HIS A 159 -10.42 8.50 27.22
C HIS A 159 -9.76 8.59 25.85
N GLU A 160 -10.50 9.04 24.84
CA GLU A 160 -9.97 9.24 23.48
C GLU A 160 -8.77 10.18 23.47
N SER A 161 -8.79 11.22 24.30
CA SER A 161 -7.67 12.16 24.48
C SER A 161 -6.39 11.53 25.05
N GLY A 162 -6.45 10.32 25.61
CA GLY A 162 -5.29 9.57 26.09
C GLY A 162 -4.64 8.68 25.02
N ILE A 163 -5.21 8.62 23.82
CA ILE A 163 -4.62 8.00 22.64
C ILE A 163 -3.96 9.11 21.81
N SER A 164 -2.66 8.97 21.52
CA SER A 164 -1.96 9.90 20.62
C SER A 164 -2.65 9.91 19.26
N GLU A 165 -2.77 11.07 18.62
CA GLU A 165 -3.24 11.15 17.24
C GLU A 165 -2.39 10.31 16.27
N GLU A 166 -1.16 9.94 16.64
CA GLU A 166 -0.29 9.07 15.85
C GLU A 166 -0.60 7.57 16.03
N ASP A 167 -1.37 7.19 17.04
CA ASP A 167 -1.72 5.79 17.31
C ASP A 167 -2.78 5.31 16.31
N THR A 168 -2.33 4.84 15.15
CA THR A 168 -3.20 4.36 14.06
C THR A 168 -3.83 3.00 14.33
N ARG A 169 -3.47 2.32 15.43
CA ARG A 169 -3.79 0.90 15.64
C ARG A 169 -5.28 0.60 15.70
N ARG A 170 -6.14 1.57 16.01
CA ARG A 170 -7.61 1.40 15.97
C ARG A 170 -8.35 2.66 15.52
N LYS A 171 -7.73 3.46 14.65
CA LYS A 171 -8.40 4.63 14.06
C LYS A 171 -9.61 4.25 13.21
N LEU A 172 -9.59 3.06 12.63
CA LEU A 172 -10.65 2.57 11.75
C LEU A 172 -11.39 1.41 12.39
N ILE A 173 -12.71 1.38 12.23
CA ILE A 173 -13.50 0.16 12.44
C ILE A 173 -13.17 -0.80 11.31
N GLU A 174 -12.33 -1.79 11.62
CA GLU A 174 -11.82 -2.77 10.67
C GLU A 174 -12.66 -4.06 10.69
N CYS A 175 -13.02 -4.53 9.50
CA CYS A 175 -13.59 -5.83 9.26
C CYS A 175 -12.68 -6.64 8.33
N VAL A 176 -12.46 -7.91 8.66
CA VAL A 176 -11.64 -8.83 7.89
C VAL A 176 -12.52 -10.00 7.47
N LEU A 177 -12.71 -10.16 6.16
CA LEU A 177 -13.45 -11.25 5.56
C LEU A 177 -12.47 -12.28 5.02
N LEU A 178 -12.45 -13.44 5.67
CA LEU A 178 -11.62 -14.58 5.28
C LEU A 178 -12.42 -15.52 4.39
N VAL A 179 -11.91 -15.75 3.19
CA VAL A 179 -12.45 -16.70 2.22
C VAL A 179 -11.56 -17.95 2.26
N GLN A 180 -12.09 -19.10 2.67
CA GLN A 180 -11.40 -20.38 2.53
C GLN A 180 -11.96 -21.09 1.30
N HIS A 181 -11.12 -21.85 0.61
CA HIS A 181 -11.60 -22.79 -0.40
C HIS A 181 -11.55 -24.19 0.23
N ARG A 182 -12.66 -24.93 0.21
CA ARG A 182 -12.66 -26.37 0.50
C ARG A 182 -13.29 -27.09 -0.68
N GLU A 183 -12.71 -28.22 -1.08
CA GLU A 183 -13.36 -29.13 -2.02
C GLU A 183 -14.64 -29.67 -1.38
N GLY A 184 -15.80 -29.22 -1.88
CA GLY A 184 -17.15 -29.59 -1.41
C GLY A 184 -18.12 -28.40 -1.49
N ASP A 185 -19.31 -28.63 -2.04
CA ASP A 185 -20.27 -27.62 -2.55
C ASP A 185 -20.82 -26.58 -1.55
N ASP A 186 -20.44 -26.61 -0.27
CA ASP A 186 -20.98 -25.71 0.77
C ASP A 186 -19.86 -24.89 1.41
N PHE A 187 -19.36 -23.87 0.70
CA PHE A 187 -18.49 -22.88 1.31
C PHE A 187 -19.19 -21.53 1.49
N GLN A 188 -19.30 -21.08 2.74
CA GLN A 188 -19.68 -19.72 3.09
C GLN A 188 -18.48 -19.02 3.74
N PRO A 189 -18.16 -17.78 3.35
CA PRO A 189 -17.19 -16.97 4.09
C PRO A 189 -17.64 -16.83 5.55
N GLN A 190 -16.68 -16.66 6.48
CA GLN A 190 -17.00 -16.55 7.92
C GLN A 190 -18.03 -15.45 8.24
N ILE A 191 -18.06 -14.42 7.40
CA ILE A 191 -19.05 -13.35 7.35
C ILE A 191 -19.34 -13.12 5.88
N THR A 192 -20.60 -13.06 5.49
CA THR A 192 -20.99 -12.69 4.11
C THR A 192 -20.92 -11.18 3.92
N ILE A 193 -20.82 -10.70 2.67
CA ILE A 193 -20.81 -9.25 2.39
C ILE A 193 -22.10 -8.58 2.91
N ASP A 194 -23.21 -9.30 2.94
CA ASP A 194 -24.51 -8.83 3.45
C ASP A 194 -24.56 -8.74 4.99
N GLU A 195 -23.61 -9.34 5.69
CA GLU A 195 -23.49 -9.28 7.16
C GLU A 195 -22.47 -8.24 7.65
N LEU A 196 -21.78 -7.53 6.74
CA LEU A 196 -20.84 -6.46 7.11
C LEU A 196 -21.53 -5.35 7.94
N PRO A 197 -20.86 -4.76 8.94
CA PRO A 197 -21.37 -3.59 9.64
C PRO A 197 -21.44 -2.35 8.72
N ASP A 198 -22.47 -1.52 8.85
CA ASP A 198 -22.62 -0.28 8.06
C ASP A 198 -21.62 0.82 8.46
N ASP A 199 -21.04 0.70 9.66
CA ASP A 199 -20.02 1.58 10.21
C ASP A 199 -18.59 1.10 9.92
N VAL A 200 -18.41 0.07 9.08
CA VAL A 200 -17.09 -0.39 8.65
C VAL A 200 -16.35 0.75 7.93
N GLU A 201 -15.13 1.04 8.39
CA GLU A 201 -14.27 2.05 7.79
C GLU A 201 -13.08 1.43 7.04
N SER A 202 -12.68 0.22 7.40
CA SER A 202 -11.65 -0.56 6.72
C SER A 202 -12.14 -1.98 6.46
N LEU A 203 -12.12 -2.42 5.21
CA LEU A 203 -12.49 -3.77 4.80
C LEU A 203 -11.29 -4.46 4.15
N VAL A 204 -10.92 -5.62 4.68
CA VAL A 204 -9.91 -6.51 4.10
C VAL A 204 -10.59 -7.83 3.72
N ILE A 205 -10.60 -8.15 2.44
CA ILE A 205 -11.10 -9.41 1.89
C ILE A 205 -9.89 -10.20 1.42
N ARG A 206 -9.64 -11.39 1.97
CA ARG A 206 -8.52 -12.23 1.54
C ARG A 206 -8.80 -13.72 1.58
N SER A 207 -8.10 -14.44 0.72
CA SER A 207 -8.05 -15.90 0.78
C SER A 207 -7.17 -16.36 1.95
N VAL A 208 -7.51 -17.50 2.54
CA VAL A 208 -6.70 -18.17 3.58
C VAL A 208 -5.63 -19.07 2.96
N CYS A 209 -5.75 -19.41 1.67
CA CYS A 209 -4.87 -20.36 1.00
C CYS A 209 -3.58 -19.71 0.47
N GLY A 210 -3.40 -18.39 0.63
CA GLY A 210 -2.21 -17.64 0.20
C GLY A 210 -1.98 -17.56 -1.32
N HIS A 211 -2.85 -18.17 -2.13
CA HIS A 211 -2.78 -18.14 -3.58
C HIS A 211 -4.16 -18.12 -4.23
N TYR A 212 -4.21 -17.57 -5.44
CA TYR A 212 -5.40 -17.47 -6.26
C TYR A 212 -5.67 -18.83 -6.92
N GLU A 213 -6.71 -19.53 -6.46
CA GLU A 213 -7.26 -20.69 -7.16
C GLU A 213 -8.54 -20.29 -7.88
N SER A 214 -8.42 -20.28 -9.20
CA SER A 214 -9.54 -20.13 -10.12
C SER A 214 -10.40 -21.40 -10.08
N ASN A 215 -11.49 -21.43 -9.31
CA ASN A 215 -12.47 -22.50 -9.41
C ASN A 215 -13.62 -22.09 -10.33
N GLU A 216 -13.76 -22.76 -11.48
CA GLU A 216 -14.88 -22.53 -12.41
C GLU A 216 -16.26 -22.79 -11.77
N HIS A 217 -16.32 -23.60 -10.72
CA HIS A 217 -17.56 -23.98 -10.03
C HIS A 217 -17.94 -23.00 -8.91
N PHE A 218 -17.03 -22.13 -8.47
CA PHE A 218 -17.35 -21.14 -7.44
C PHE A 218 -17.94 -19.88 -8.09
N PRO A 219 -19.13 -19.42 -7.69
CA PRO A 219 -19.77 -18.26 -8.31
C PRO A 219 -18.99 -16.96 -8.12
N GLY A 220 -17.98 -16.95 -7.24
CA GLY A 220 -17.15 -15.79 -6.89
C GLY A 220 -17.83 -14.91 -5.83
N LEU A 221 -17.05 -14.02 -5.21
CA LEU A 221 -17.57 -13.07 -4.22
C LEU A 221 -18.07 -11.79 -4.90
N ALA A 222 -19.30 -11.35 -4.60
CA ALA A 222 -19.88 -10.13 -5.19
C ALA A 222 -19.89 -8.96 -4.18
N LEU A 223 -19.12 -7.91 -4.46
CA LEU A 223 -19.11 -6.67 -3.66
C LEU A 223 -19.96 -5.60 -4.33
N LYS A 224 -21.24 -5.57 -3.97
CA LYS A 224 -22.24 -4.59 -4.45
C LYS A 224 -23.14 -4.14 -3.31
N ARG A 225 -22.52 -3.57 -2.28
CA ARG A 225 -23.20 -3.13 -1.07
C ARG A 225 -22.86 -1.69 -0.77
N ARG A 226 -23.84 -0.95 -0.26
CA ARG A 226 -23.62 0.40 0.28
C ARG A 226 -22.85 0.31 1.60
N LEU A 227 -21.66 0.90 1.63
CA LEU A 227 -20.78 0.98 2.80
C LEU A 227 -20.34 2.46 2.96
N PRO A 228 -21.18 3.31 3.56
CA PRO A 228 -21.04 4.76 3.48
C PRO A 228 -19.81 5.32 4.23
N ASN A 229 -19.30 4.57 5.20
CA ASN A 229 -18.15 4.96 6.02
C ASN A 229 -16.84 4.29 5.56
N LEU A 230 -16.89 3.44 4.53
CA LEU A 230 -15.73 2.69 4.08
C LEU A 230 -14.70 3.64 3.46
N LYS A 231 -13.52 3.70 4.08
CA LYS A 231 -12.39 4.55 3.67
C LYS A 231 -11.29 3.77 2.98
N THR A 232 -11.10 2.50 3.39
CA THR A 232 -10.04 1.65 2.85
C THR A 232 -10.56 0.27 2.50
N LEU A 233 -10.27 -0.19 1.28
CA LEU A 233 -10.61 -1.53 0.80
C LEU A 233 -9.35 -2.26 0.34
N ARG A 234 -9.19 -3.51 0.79
CA ARG A 234 -8.14 -4.41 0.31
C ARG A 234 -8.77 -5.73 -0.14
N ILE A 235 -8.39 -6.21 -1.31
CA ILE A 235 -8.84 -7.50 -1.87
C ILE A 235 -7.60 -8.28 -2.31
N TRP A 236 -7.29 -9.39 -1.62
CA TRP A 236 -6.06 -10.16 -1.84
C TRP A 236 -6.34 -11.63 -2.13
N ASP A 237 -5.95 -12.06 -3.32
CA ASP A 237 -5.98 -13.45 -3.77
C ASP A 237 -7.40 -14.10 -3.65
N VAL A 238 -8.46 -13.33 -3.94
CA VAL A 238 -9.88 -13.79 -3.89
C VAL A 238 -10.51 -13.71 -5.28
N ASP A 239 -11.24 -14.75 -5.70
CA ASP A 239 -12.00 -14.71 -6.95
C ASP A 239 -13.29 -13.89 -6.78
N MET A 240 -13.28 -12.66 -7.32
CA MET A 240 -14.44 -11.78 -7.30
C MET A 240 -15.39 -12.11 -8.47
N ALA A 241 -16.68 -12.22 -8.19
CA ALA A 241 -17.72 -12.36 -9.21
C ALA A 241 -18.09 -11.02 -9.85
N GLU A 242 -18.22 -10.01 -8.99
CA GLU A 242 -18.70 -8.67 -9.30
C GLU A 242 -18.13 -7.68 -8.28
N VAL A 243 -17.71 -6.51 -8.74
CA VAL A 243 -17.23 -5.42 -7.88
C VAL A 243 -17.84 -4.13 -8.38
N GLU A 244 -18.72 -3.52 -7.58
CA GLU A 244 -19.29 -2.20 -7.85
C GLU A 244 -18.96 -1.24 -6.70
N LEU A 245 -18.05 -0.31 -6.98
CA LEU A 245 -17.60 0.74 -6.07
C LEU A 245 -17.88 2.08 -6.72
N THR A 246 -18.87 2.81 -6.21
CA THR A 246 -19.28 4.12 -6.75
C THR A 246 -19.41 5.13 -5.63
N ASP A 247 -19.39 6.42 -5.96
CA ASP A 247 -19.65 7.49 -4.98
C ASP A 247 -21.02 7.33 -4.28
N GLU A 248 -21.99 6.64 -4.90
CA GLU A 248 -23.30 6.35 -4.29
C GLU A 248 -23.22 5.24 -3.22
N LEU A 249 -22.43 4.19 -3.49
CA LEU A 249 -22.30 3.03 -2.60
C LEU A 249 -21.23 3.23 -1.53
N THR A 250 -20.10 3.83 -1.89
CA THR A 250 -18.90 3.98 -1.06
C THR A 250 -18.31 5.39 -1.18
N PRO A 251 -19.04 6.45 -0.80
CA PRO A 251 -18.67 7.86 -1.00
C PRO A 251 -17.36 8.28 -0.32
N GLN A 252 -16.93 7.58 0.74
CA GLN A 252 -15.73 7.93 1.51
C GLN A 252 -14.51 7.07 1.14
N LEU A 253 -14.60 6.24 0.09
CA LEU A 253 -13.55 5.28 -0.24
C LEU A 253 -12.35 5.98 -0.90
N GLU A 254 -11.33 6.25 -0.10
CA GLU A 254 -10.12 6.98 -0.52
C GLU A 254 -8.97 6.05 -0.95
N ARG A 255 -8.98 4.77 -0.53
CA ARG A 255 -7.87 3.83 -0.76
C ARG A 255 -8.35 2.45 -1.18
N ILE A 256 -7.82 1.97 -2.30
CA ILE A 256 -8.04 0.62 -2.82
C ILE A 256 -6.69 -0.09 -3.03
N GLU A 257 -6.59 -1.33 -2.55
CA GLU A 257 -5.49 -2.23 -2.87
C GLU A 257 -6.02 -3.58 -3.36
N ILE A 258 -5.57 -4.02 -4.52
CA ILE A 258 -6.01 -5.27 -5.15
C ILE A 258 -4.79 -6.11 -5.49
N LYS A 259 -4.85 -7.41 -5.20
CA LYS A 259 -3.80 -8.37 -5.55
C LYS A 259 -4.44 -9.64 -6.11
N SER A 260 -4.15 -10.00 -7.37
CA SER A 260 -4.58 -11.25 -8.00
C SER A 260 -6.08 -11.59 -7.78
N SER A 261 -7.01 -10.64 -7.98
CA SER A 261 -8.41 -10.83 -7.53
C SER A 261 -9.51 -10.42 -8.51
N ILE A 262 -9.20 -9.64 -9.55
CA ILE A 262 -10.24 -8.97 -10.35
C ILE A 262 -10.21 -9.28 -11.84
N ASP A 263 -9.24 -10.04 -12.32
CA ASP A 263 -8.98 -10.32 -13.73
C ASP A 263 -10.23 -10.90 -14.41
N LYS A 264 -10.76 -12.00 -13.87
CA LYS A 264 -11.99 -12.64 -14.37
C LYS A 264 -13.23 -11.75 -14.27
N CYS A 265 -13.38 -10.98 -13.19
CA CYS A 265 -14.54 -10.10 -13.05
C CYS A 265 -14.48 -8.95 -14.07
N ALA A 266 -13.26 -8.51 -14.41
CA ALA A 266 -13.02 -7.54 -15.47
C ALA A 266 -13.32 -8.10 -16.86
N GLU A 267 -12.85 -9.31 -17.17
CA GLU A 267 -13.17 -10.02 -18.42
C GLU A 267 -14.67 -10.18 -18.63
N ARG A 268 -15.42 -10.48 -17.55
CA ARG A 268 -16.88 -10.61 -17.57
C ARG A 268 -17.62 -9.26 -17.63
N GLY A 269 -16.91 -8.13 -17.59
CA GLY A 269 -17.50 -6.79 -17.54
C GLY A 269 -18.27 -6.50 -16.24
N LYS A 270 -17.96 -7.23 -15.16
CA LYS A 270 -18.62 -7.12 -13.85
C LYS A 270 -17.82 -6.32 -12.83
N ILE A 271 -16.90 -5.48 -13.30
CA ILE A 271 -16.16 -4.53 -12.47
C ILE A 271 -16.52 -3.10 -12.85
N LYS A 272 -16.81 -2.29 -11.83
CA LYS A 272 -17.11 -0.87 -11.97
C LYS A 272 -16.56 -0.13 -10.76
N ILE A 273 -15.54 0.69 -10.98
CA ILE A 273 -14.95 1.55 -9.95
C ILE A 273 -15.05 2.99 -10.46
N VAL A 274 -15.97 3.76 -9.88
CA VAL A 274 -16.25 5.15 -10.26
C VAL A 274 -16.27 5.99 -8.99
N LEU A 275 -15.08 6.41 -8.56
CA LEU A 275 -14.86 7.06 -7.27
C LEU A 275 -14.12 8.38 -7.47
N SER A 276 -14.76 9.50 -7.18
CA SER A 276 -14.17 10.83 -7.38
C SER A 276 -13.12 11.19 -6.32
N GLU A 277 -13.33 10.73 -5.09
CA GLU A 277 -12.46 10.94 -3.92
C GLU A 277 -11.34 9.89 -3.77
N LEU A 278 -11.18 8.99 -4.75
CA LEU A 278 -10.13 7.97 -4.69
C LEU A 278 -8.74 8.61 -4.77
N ARG A 279 -7.94 8.46 -3.71
CA ARG A 279 -6.62 9.06 -3.56
C ARG A 279 -5.48 8.07 -3.73
N TYR A 280 -5.71 6.80 -3.42
CA TYR A 280 -4.69 5.77 -3.50
C TYR A 280 -5.25 4.52 -4.20
N PHE A 281 -4.61 4.12 -5.28
CA PHE A 281 -4.91 2.88 -5.97
C PHE A 281 -3.63 2.04 -6.13
N LYS A 282 -3.69 0.79 -5.68
CA LYS A 282 -2.64 -0.20 -5.89
C LYS A 282 -3.25 -1.47 -6.49
N CYS A 283 -2.64 -1.98 -7.56
CA CYS A 283 -3.05 -3.23 -8.19
C CYS A 283 -1.83 -4.08 -8.55
N ASP A 284 -1.70 -5.23 -7.90
CA ASP A 284 -0.62 -6.19 -8.14
C ASP A 284 -1.18 -7.43 -8.88
N HIS A 285 -0.46 -7.91 -9.88
CA HIS A 285 -0.79 -9.08 -10.69
C HIS A 285 -2.17 -8.96 -11.36
N TYR A 286 -2.28 -8.02 -12.30
CA TYR A 286 -3.51 -7.84 -13.08
C TYR A 286 -3.25 -8.19 -14.55
N THR A 287 -4.05 -9.11 -15.07
CA THR A 287 -4.09 -9.48 -16.49
C THR A 287 -5.54 -9.38 -16.96
N GLY A 288 -5.84 -8.55 -17.94
CA GLY A 288 -7.20 -8.48 -18.49
C GLY A 288 -7.51 -7.18 -19.23
N PRO A 289 -8.80 -6.87 -19.44
CA PRO A 289 -9.22 -5.67 -20.17
C PRO A 289 -8.80 -4.38 -19.47
N GLY A 290 -8.14 -3.47 -20.17
CA GLY A 290 -7.73 -2.18 -19.57
C GLY A 290 -8.85 -1.15 -19.49
N LYS A 291 -10.02 -1.41 -20.10
CA LYS A 291 -11.13 -0.45 -20.11
C LYS A 291 -11.57 -0.04 -18.70
N PHE A 292 -11.79 -0.99 -17.78
CA PHE A 292 -12.25 -0.63 -16.44
C PHE A 292 -11.22 0.20 -15.68
N LEU A 293 -9.93 -0.08 -15.88
CA LEU A 293 -8.84 0.64 -15.25
C LEU A 293 -8.81 2.08 -15.77
N GLN A 294 -9.02 2.26 -17.07
CA GLN A 294 -9.13 3.59 -17.67
C GLN A 294 -10.38 4.34 -17.19
N ASP A 295 -11.54 3.69 -17.12
CA ASP A 295 -12.77 4.27 -16.57
C ASP A 295 -12.57 4.73 -15.11
N MET A 296 -11.90 3.90 -14.30
CA MET A 296 -11.55 4.23 -12.91
C MET A 296 -10.62 5.44 -12.84
N LEU A 297 -9.55 5.47 -13.64
CA LEU A 297 -8.62 6.59 -13.68
C LEU A 297 -9.27 7.89 -14.17
N ASP A 298 -10.25 7.79 -15.05
CA ASP A 298 -11.01 8.93 -15.53
C ASP A 298 -11.98 9.50 -14.47
N ALA A 299 -12.47 8.64 -13.57
CA ALA A 299 -13.29 9.03 -12.43
C ALA A 299 -12.46 9.57 -11.25
N ALA A 300 -11.28 9.00 -10.99
CA ALA A 300 -10.40 9.29 -9.85
C ALA A 300 -9.66 10.63 -9.99
N VAL A 301 -10.41 11.72 -9.93
CA VAL A 301 -9.89 13.08 -10.12
C VAL A 301 -8.97 13.54 -8.98
N GLU A 302 -9.17 13.02 -7.76
CA GLU A 302 -8.34 13.29 -6.58
C GLU A 302 -7.13 12.35 -6.45
N LEU A 303 -6.89 11.45 -7.41
CA LEU A 303 -5.87 10.41 -7.31
C LEU A 303 -4.48 10.98 -7.00
N MET A 304 -3.92 10.63 -5.84
CA MET A 304 -2.59 11.04 -5.40
C MET A 304 -1.51 10.01 -5.72
N PHE A 305 -1.86 8.73 -5.62
CA PHE A 305 -0.94 7.60 -5.77
C PHE A 305 -1.54 6.53 -6.68
N PHE A 306 -0.81 6.18 -7.73
CA PHE A 306 -1.13 5.06 -8.60
C PHE A 306 0.05 4.08 -8.61
N LYS A 307 -0.18 2.84 -8.19
CA LYS A 307 0.85 1.81 -8.15
C LYS A 307 0.37 0.53 -8.80
N THR A 308 1.19 -0.06 -9.65
CA THR A 308 0.97 -1.39 -10.19
C THR A 308 2.23 -2.25 -10.16
N TYR A 309 2.03 -3.56 -10.02
CA TYR A 309 3.08 -4.57 -10.19
C TYR A 309 2.56 -5.69 -11.09
N LYS A 310 3.31 -6.07 -12.14
CA LYS A 310 2.88 -7.08 -13.12
C LYS A 310 1.49 -6.75 -13.71
N LEU A 311 1.41 -5.60 -14.37
CA LEU A 311 0.21 -5.14 -15.08
C LEU A 311 0.29 -5.61 -16.54
N TYR A 312 -0.74 -6.31 -17.01
CA TYR A 312 -0.91 -6.69 -18.41
C TYR A 312 -2.32 -6.30 -18.88
N LEU A 313 -2.37 -5.46 -19.92
CA LEU A 313 -3.62 -4.96 -20.48
C LEU A 313 -3.83 -5.62 -21.86
N GLU A 314 -4.86 -6.46 -21.98
CA GLU A 314 -5.09 -7.30 -23.16
C GLU A 314 -5.55 -6.51 -24.40
N ASP A 315 -6.44 -5.56 -24.19
CA ASP A 315 -7.15 -4.81 -25.23
C ASP A 315 -6.81 -3.30 -25.22
N HIS A 316 -6.01 -2.85 -24.25
CA HIS A 316 -5.68 -1.45 -24.01
C HIS A 316 -4.18 -1.27 -23.80
N HIS A 317 -3.47 -0.99 -24.87
CA HIS A 317 -2.03 -0.72 -24.82
C HIS A 317 -1.66 0.69 -24.35
N GLU A 318 -2.65 1.47 -23.92
CA GLU A 318 -2.49 2.86 -23.51
C GLU A 318 -3.15 3.09 -22.16
N LEU A 319 -2.47 3.85 -21.29
CA LEU A 319 -3.03 4.28 -20.01
C LEU A 319 -2.95 5.81 -19.92
N ALA A 320 -4.05 6.44 -19.52
CA ALA A 320 -4.10 7.87 -19.33
C ALA A 320 -4.48 8.23 -17.88
N ILE A 321 -3.56 8.90 -17.19
CA ILE A 321 -3.75 9.34 -15.80
C ILE A 321 -3.97 10.86 -15.79
N ARG A 322 -5.12 11.28 -15.27
CA ARG A 322 -5.60 12.68 -15.34
C ARG A 322 -6.04 13.18 -13.97
N SER A 323 -5.07 13.51 -13.13
CA SER A 323 -5.33 14.07 -11.80
C SER A 323 -4.37 15.20 -11.46
N PHE A 324 -4.93 16.30 -10.95
CA PHE A 324 -4.12 17.40 -10.42
C PHE A 324 -3.37 17.02 -9.15
N CYS A 325 -3.92 16.11 -8.35
CA CYS A 325 -3.39 15.73 -7.04
C CYS A 325 -2.35 14.61 -7.13
N CYS A 326 -2.18 13.98 -8.30
CA CYS A 326 -1.26 12.87 -8.47
C CYS A 326 0.18 13.28 -8.20
N VAL A 327 0.77 12.72 -7.14
CA VAL A 327 2.13 12.98 -6.67
C VAL A 327 3.09 11.89 -7.13
N LYS A 328 2.62 10.63 -7.16
CA LYS A 328 3.46 9.48 -7.51
C LYS A 328 2.73 8.48 -8.39
N ILE A 329 3.42 8.05 -9.45
CA ILE A 329 3.06 6.92 -10.29
C ILE A 329 4.19 5.89 -10.20
N ASP A 330 3.85 4.63 -9.97
CA ASP A 330 4.77 3.50 -9.87
C ASP A 330 4.24 2.35 -10.74
N LEU A 331 4.88 2.11 -11.88
CA LEU A 331 4.54 1.08 -12.84
C LEU A 331 5.66 0.06 -12.87
N SER A 332 5.50 -1.04 -12.14
CA SER A 332 6.52 -2.10 -12.10
C SER A 332 6.05 -3.30 -12.91
N ARG A 333 6.86 -3.74 -13.87
CA ARG A 333 6.59 -4.84 -14.80
C ARG A 333 5.26 -4.69 -15.53
N ALA A 334 5.00 -3.52 -16.11
CA ALA A 334 3.76 -3.23 -16.82
C ALA A 334 3.84 -3.72 -18.28
N TYR A 335 3.86 -5.03 -18.48
CA TYR A 335 3.98 -5.65 -19.79
C TYR A 335 2.82 -5.27 -20.72
N GLY A 336 3.13 -4.97 -21.99
CA GLY A 336 2.12 -4.61 -22.99
C GLY A 336 1.61 -3.16 -22.92
N LEU A 337 2.06 -2.36 -21.94
CA LEU A 337 1.78 -0.92 -21.90
C LEU A 337 2.71 -0.16 -22.86
N PHE A 338 2.20 0.19 -24.05
CA PHE A 338 2.97 0.87 -25.09
C PHE A 338 2.92 2.40 -25.01
N LYS A 339 1.85 2.98 -24.47
CA LYS A 339 1.69 4.45 -24.33
C LYS A 339 1.22 4.85 -22.95
N LEU A 340 1.85 5.88 -22.39
CA LEU A 340 1.42 6.52 -21.14
C LEU A 340 1.11 8.00 -21.38
N THR A 341 -0.13 8.40 -21.12
CA THR A 341 -0.55 9.80 -21.20
C THR A 341 -0.70 10.38 -19.80
N LEU A 342 0.01 11.47 -19.52
CA LEU A 342 0.07 12.10 -18.20
C LEU A 342 -0.46 13.53 -18.27
N ALA A 343 -1.61 13.74 -17.65
CA ALA A 343 -2.14 15.05 -17.32
C ALA A 343 -2.10 15.25 -15.79
N THR A 344 -0.92 15.06 -15.21
CA THR A 344 -0.66 15.11 -13.76
C THR A 344 0.31 16.23 -13.37
N PRO A 345 -0.11 17.51 -13.36
CA PRO A 345 0.81 18.65 -13.20
C PRO A 345 1.52 18.70 -11.84
N SER A 346 1.04 17.96 -10.83
CA SER A 346 1.67 17.87 -9.51
C SER A 346 2.54 16.62 -9.33
N LEU A 347 2.72 15.81 -10.38
CA LEU A 347 3.52 14.60 -10.34
C LEU A 347 4.96 14.92 -9.94
N GLN A 348 5.46 14.29 -8.89
CA GLN A 348 6.82 14.45 -8.38
C GLN A 348 7.68 13.23 -8.65
N VAL A 349 7.08 12.04 -8.66
CA VAL A 349 7.79 10.78 -8.90
C VAL A 349 7.08 9.98 -9.98
N LEU A 350 7.79 9.70 -11.06
CA LEU A 350 7.41 8.73 -12.08
C LEU A 350 8.40 7.56 -12.01
N GLN A 351 7.96 6.44 -11.44
CA GLN A 351 8.73 5.22 -11.36
C GLN A 351 8.17 4.22 -12.36
N ILE A 352 9.03 3.75 -13.27
CA ILE A 352 8.72 2.76 -14.29
C ILE A 352 9.82 1.71 -14.20
N CYS A 353 9.47 0.44 -14.07
CA CYS A 353 10.44 -0.63 -13.94
C CYS A 353 10.05 -1.81 -14.83
N GLY A 354 10.98 -2.37 -15.61
CA GLY A 354 10.73 -3.60 -16.39
C GLY A 354 9.60 -3.49 -17.42
N THR A 355 9.45 -2.34 -18.07
CA THR A 355 8.39 -2.06 -19.05
C THR A 355 8.98 -1.60 -20.38
N ASP A 356 8.32 -1.95 -21.49
CA ASP A 356 8.65 -1.49 -22.85
C ASP A 356 7.71 -0.35 -23.26
N LEU A 357 8.05 0.88 -22.90
CA LEU A 357 7.19 2.04 -23.09
C LEU A 357 7.62 2.86 -24.32
N ASN A 358 6.86 2.71 -25.40
CA ASN A 358 7.19 3.35 -26.68
C ASN A 358 6.91 4.85 -26.71
N ASP A 359 5.84 5.28 -26.04
CA ASP A 359 5.37 6.67 -26.08
C ASP A 359 4.97 7.17 -24.68
N ILE A 360 5.38 8.40 -24.38
CA ILE A 360 4.95 9.14 -23.19
C ILE A 360 4.47 10.50 -23.65
N GLU A 361 3.24 10.83 -23.32
CA GLU A 361 2.63 12.08 -23.70
C GLU A 361 2.28 12.90 -22.46
N PHE A 362 2.79 14.12 -22.39
CA PHE A 362 2.46 15.07 -21.32
C PHE A 362 1.41 16.06 -21.84
N GLN A 363 0.24 16.09 -21.22
CA GLN A 363 -0.91 16.88 -21.67
C GLN A 363 -1.36 17.90 -20.62
N ALA A 364 -2.03 18.96 -21.07
CA ALA A 364 -2.74 19.85 -20.18
C ALA A 364 -3.89 19.11 -19.48
N LEU A 365 -4.21 19.54 -18.25
CA LEU A 365 -5.29 18.97 -17.48
C LEU A 365 -6.62 19.30 -18.18
N PRO A 366 -7.51 18.32 -18.42
CA PRO A 366 -8.81 18.58 -19.04
C PRO A 366 -9.65 19.57 -18.23
N LYS A 367 -10.51 20.34 -18.91
CA LYS A 367 -11.39 21.34 -18.26
C LYS A 367 -12.19 20.76 -17.08
N ARG A 368 -12.77 19.57 -17.25
CA ARG A 368 -13.52 18.86 -16.19
C ARG A 368 -12.72 18.72 -14.89
N CYS A 369 -11.43 18.42 -15.01
CA CYS A 369 -10.54 18.23 -13.86
C CYS A 369 -10.07 19.58 -13.29
N THR A 370 -10.10 20.67 -14.08
CA THR A 370 -9.78 22.02 -13.59
C THR A 370 -10.94 22.69 -12.86
N ASP A 371 -12.18 22.35 -13.20
CA ASP A 371 -13.37 23.00 -12.63
C ASP A 371 -13.67 22.54 -11.21
N ILE A 372 -13.28 21.31 -10.87
CA ILE A 372 -13.35 20.75 -9.51
C ILE A 372 -12.21 21.19 -8.60
N LEU A 373 -11.16 21.85 -9.14
CA LEU A 373 -10.05 22.30 -8.31
C LEU A 373 -10.51 23.38 -7.34
N HIS A 374 -10.12 23.25 -6.08
CA HIS A 374 -10.23 24.33 -5.11
C HIS A 374 -9.62 25.62 -5.67
N LEU A 375 -10.22 26.78 -5.35
CA LEU A 375 -9.85 28.08 -5.93
C LEU A 375 -8.33 28.37 -5.85
N SER A 376 -7.69 27.96 -4.76
CA SER A 376 -6.24 28.11 -4.55
C SER A 376 -5.38 27.18 -5.43
N ALA A 377 -5.87 25.99 -5.77
CA ALA A 377 -5.23 25.10 -6.74
C ALA A 377 -5.43 25.61 -8.17
N ARG A 378 -6.63 26.12 -8.48
CA ARG A 378 -6.94 26.75 -9.78
C ARG A 378 -6.06 27.97 -10.05
N LYS A 379 -5.83 28.85 -9.06
CA LYS A 379 -4.91 30.00 -9.17
C LYS A 379 -3.45 29.59 -9.42
N ARG A 380 -3.02 28.43 -8.91
CA ARG A 380 -1.68 27.86 -9.11
C ARG A 380 -1.54 27.05 -10.41
N TYR A 381 -2.64 26.86 -11.14
CA TYR A 381 -2.62 26.16 -12.42
C TYR A 381 -2.73 27.17 -13.56
N SER A 382 -1.63 27.38 -14.28
CA SER A 382 -1.55 28.32 -15.40
C SER A 382 -2.22 27.81 -16.69
N GLY A 383 -2.91 26.67 -16.65
CA GLY A 383 -3.47 26.02 -17.83
C GLY A 383 -2.44 25.33 -18.73
N LYS A 384 -1.14 25.42 -18.38
CA LYS A 384 -0.04 24.79 -19.11
C LYS A 384 0.58 23.67 -18.29
N TYR A 385 0.91 22.57 -18.96
CA TYR A 385 1.69 21.50 -18.35
C TYR A 385 3.17 21.89 -18.33
N GLY A 386 3.84 21.71 -17.19
CA GLY A 386 5.28 22.00 -17.06
C GLY A 386 5.65 23.42 -16.60
N ASP A 387 4.87 24.03 -15.71
CA ASP A 387 5.31 25.25 -15.01
C ASP A 387 6.65 25.00 -14.29
N GLU A 388 7.70 25.70 -14.71
CA GLU A 388 9.08 25.57 -14.22
C GLU A 388 9.21 25.88 -12.73
N ASN A 389 8.23 26.58 -12.13
CA ASN A 389 8.23 26.92 -10.71
C ASN A 389 7.78 25.77 -9.78
N ARG A 390 7.48 24.59 -10.33
CA ARG A 390 7.08 23.43 -9.54
C ARG A 390 8.27 22.55 -9.17
N SER A 391 8.11 21.75 -8.13
CA SER A 391 9.10 20.76 -7.71
C SER A 391 9.57 19.90 -8.90
N PRO A 392 10.86 19.54 -8.96
CA PRO A 392 11.38 18.64 -10.00
C PRO A 392 10.57 17.34 -10.09
N LEU A 393 10.40 16.83 -11.30
CA LEU A 393 9.84 15.51 -11.57
C LEU A 393 11.00 14.51 -11.62
N ARG A 394 11.08 13.66 -10.60
CA ARG A 394 12.04 12.55 -10.53
C ARG A 394 11.52 11.38 -11.35
N VAL A 395 12.34 10.92 -12.31
CA VAL A 395 12.06 9.73 -13.12
C VAL A 395 13.00 8.60 -12.72
N ILE A 396 12.43 7.47 -12.31
CA ILE A 396 13.15 6.24 -11.96
C ILE A 396 12.75 5.21 -13.02
N ALA A 397 13.69 4.74 -13.84
CA ALA A 397 13.42 3.91 -15.01
C ALA A 397 14.25 2.62 -15.02
N ASP A 398 14.27 1.90 -13.90
CA ASP A 398 15.16 0.74 -13.73
C ASP A 398 14.71 -0.42 -14.64
N GLY A 399 15.60 -0.90 -15.52
CA GLY A 399 15.28 -1.99 -16.46
C GLY A 399 14.15 -1.68 -17.44
N THR A 400 13.87 -0.40 -17.71
CA THR A 400 12.81 0.05 -18.64
C THR A 400 13.42 0.38 -20.00
N HIS A 401 12.81 -0.09 -21.09
CA HIS A 401 13.17 0.32 -22.44
C HIS A 401 12.21 1.41 -22.93
N PHE A 402 12.72 2.63 -23.13
CA PHE A 402 11.94 3.71 -23.70
C PHE A 402 12.09 3.76 -25.21
N GLY A 403 10.97 3.81 -25.92
CA GLY A 403 10.98 4.11 -27.35
C GLY A 403 11.42 5.55 -27.64
N PRO A 404 11.80 5.88 -28.89
CA PRO A 404 12.32 7.21 -29.24
C PRO A 404 11.37 8.37 -28.92
N ARG A 405 10.05 8.12 -28.93
CA ARG A 405 9.04 9.14 -28.58
C ARG A 405 8.99 9.39 -27.08
N ALA A 406 8.92 8.32 -26.28
CA ALA A 406 9.00 8.41 -24.83
C ALA A 406 10.29 9.12 -24.36
N GLU A 407 11.45 8.73 -24.90
CA GLU A 407 12.72 9.40 -24.59
C GLU A 407 12.69 10.88 -24.91
N LYS A 408 12.22 11.24 -26.11
CA LYS A 408 12.12 12.64 -26.56
C LYS A 408 11.17 13.44 -25.67
N ALA A 409 10.07 12.85 -25.22
CA ALA A 409 9.13 13.51 -24.32
C ALA A 409 9.75 13.76 -22.94
N LEU A 410 10.43 12.76 -22.37
CA LEU A 410 11.13 12.90 -21.08
C LEU A 410 12.24 13.96 -21.14
N GLN A 411 13.05 13.98 -22.21
CA GLN A 411 14.13 14.95 -22.39
C GLN A 411 13.65 16.40 -22.57
N LYS A 412 12.45 16.57 -23.13
CA LYS A 412 11.82 17.88 -23.36
C LYS A 412 11.06 18.40 -22.15
N HIS A 413 10.78 17.56 -21.16
CA HIS A 413 9.97 17.96 -20.02
C HIS A 413 10.73 18.97 -19.12
N PRO A 414 10.15 20.14 -18.81
CA PRO A 414 10.87 21.22 -18.14
C PRO A 414 11.26 20.91 -16.69
N ARG A 415 10.52 20.01 -16.01
CA ARG A 415 10.77 19.64 -14.60
C ARG A 415 11.66 18.40 -14.43
N ILE A 416 12.02 17.70 -15.51
CA ILE A 416 12.85 16.48 -15.41
C ILE A 416 14.32 16.87 -15.41
N ASP A 417 15.07 16.37 -14.44
CA ASP A 417 16.52 16.49 -14.45
C ASP A 417 17.11 15.65 -15.60
N LYS A 418 17.71 16.32 -16.58
CA LYS A 418 18.32 15.69 -17.75
C LYS A 418 19.48 14.74 -17.36
N GLY A 419 20.11 14.97 -16.20
CA GLY A 419 21.15 14.10 -15.66
C GLY A 419 20.62 12.72 -15.28
N SER A 420 19.41 12.64 -14.71
CA SER A 420 18.84 11.37 -14.22
C SER A 420 18.48 10.42 -15.36
N VAL A 421 17.96 10.96 -16.48
CA VAL A 421 17.57 10.15 -17.66
C VAL A 421 18.79 9.60 -18.40
N ARG A 422 19.88 10.39 -18.49
CA ARG A 422 21.11 9.95 -19.19
C ARG A 422 21.87 8.87 -18.43
N ALA A 423 21.91 8.93 -17.10
CA ALA A 423 22.59 7.92 -16.28
C ALA A 423 21.95 6.52 -16.43
N GLN A 424 20.62 6.47 -16.58
CA GLN A 424 19.88 5.21 -16.78
C GLN A 424 20.24 4.53 -18.11
N ARG A 425 20.56 5.30 -19.16
CA ARG A 425 20.99 4.80 -20.48
C ARG A 425 22.26 3.95 -20.43
N ALA A 426 23.20 4.29 -19.54
CA ALA A 426 24.45 3.57 -19.39
C ALA A 426 24.25 2.16 -18.80
N ASN A 427 23.23 2.01 -17.94
CA ASN A 427 22.91 0.74 -17.28
C ASN A 427 22.00 -0.18 -18.11
N SER A 428 21.13 0.37 -18.98
CA SER A 428 20.23 -0.45 -19.81
C SER A 428 20.93 -1.08 -21.02
N ASN A 429 21.96 -0.43 -21.59
CA ASN A 429 22.73 -1.01 -22.70
C ASN A 429 23.57 -2.24 -22.31
N SER A 430 23.72 -2.55 -21.01
CA SER A 430 24.38 -3.77 -20.53
C SER A 430 23.44 -4.98 -20.35
N GLY A 431 22.12 -4.79 -20.42
CA GLY A 431 21.14 -5.87 -20.41
C GLY A 431 20.69 -6.19 -21.84
N GLY A 432 20.90 -7.42 -22.31
CA GLY A 432 20.54 -7.83 -23.67
C GLY A 432 19.08 -7.49 -23.99
N ALA A 433 18.86 -6.73 -25.06
CA ALA A 433 17.52 -6.35 -25.50
C ALA A 433 16.70 -7.59 -25.86
N PHE A 434 15.58 -7.79 -25.18
CA PHE A 434 14.59 -8.80 -25.56
C PHE A 434 13.87 -8.30 -26.83
N ASN A 435 14.05 -9.01 -27.95
CA ASN A 435 13.58 -8.53 -29.25
C ASN A 435 12.07 -8.80 -29.45
N ILE A 436 11.24 -7.81 -29.13
CA ILE A 436 9.78 -7.84 -29.30
C ILE A 436 9.34 -8.08 -30.75
N GLU A 437 10.13 -7.70 -31.77
CA GLU A 437 9.77 -8.02 -33.16
C GLU A 437 9.73 -9.53 -33.41
N GLN A 438 10.53 -10.31 -32.65
CA GLN A 438 10.50 -11.77 -32.71
C GLN A 438 9.24 -12.33 -32.06
N PHE A 439 8.78 -11.74 -30.95
CA PHE A 439 7.55 -12.13 -30.26
C PHE A 439 6.29 -11.78 -31.07
N GLN A 440 6.24 -10.59 -31.68
CA GLN A 440 5.11 -10.18 -32.53
C GLN A 440 5.05 -10.96 -33.85
N ARG A 441 6.21 -11.36 -34.43
CA ARG A 441 6.26 -12.26 -35.59
C ARG A 441 5.77 -13.68 -35.26
N MET A 442 5.98 -14.16 -34.02
CA MET A 442 5.45 -15.46 -33.58
C MET A 442 3.93 -15.44 -33.40
N ASN A 443 3.33 -14.32 -32.94
CA ASN A 443 1.88 -14.21 -32.79
C ASN A 443 1.14 -14.00 -34.12
N LEU A 444 1.70 -13.25 -35.07
CA LEU A 444 1.07 -13.02 -36.39
C LEU A 444 1.19 -14.22 -37.35
N ALA A 445 2.08 -15.17 -37.08
CA ALA A 445 2.25 -16.38 -37.90
C ALA A 445 1.21 -17.48 -37.60
N ASN A 446 0.46 -17.39 -36.49
CA ASN A 446 -0.48 -18.42 -36.03
C ASN A 446 -1.96 -18.01 -36.19
N ASN A 447 -2.37 -17.67 -37.40
CA ASN A 447 -3.80 -17.55 -37.78
C ASN A 447 -4.48 -18.91 -38.05
N GLY A 448 -3.90 -20.02 -37.58
CA GLY A 448 -4.52 -21.34 -37.52
C GLY A 448 -4.37 -21.86 -36.10
N GLY A 449 -5.47 -22.27 -35.48
CA GLY A 449 -5.61 -22.52 -34.03
C GLY A 449 -4.40 -23.16 -33.36
N VAL A 450 -4.00 -22.58 -32.23
CA VAL A 450 -2.90 -23.05 -31.40
C VAL A 450 -3.30 -24.36 -30.71
N PRO A 451 -2.54 -25.46 -30.86
CA PRO A 451 -2.76 -26.67 -30.07
C PRO A 451 -2.47 -26.40 -28.59
N ALA A 452 -3.28 -26.94 -27.67
CA ALA A 452 -3.14 -26.76 -26.22
C ALA A 452 -1.77 -27.14 -25.63
N GLU A 453 -0.94 -27.86 -26.38
CA GLU A 453 0.44 -28.21 -26.00
C GLU A 453 1.41 -27.02 -26.13
N TRP A 454 1.11 -26.02 -26.98
CA TRP A 454 1.97 -24.84 -27.18
C TRP A 454 1.78 -23.75 -26.12
N THR A 455 0.57 -23.62 -25.55
CA THR A 455 0.32 -22.74 -24.39
C THR A 455 1.11 -23.22 -23.18
N ASN A 456 1.20 -24.53 -22.95
CA ASN A 456 2.02 -25.10 -21.86
C ASN A 456 3.52 -24.88 -22.09
N PHE A 457 4.01 -24.99 -23.33
CA PHE A 457 5.42 -24.72 -23.66
C PHE A 457 5.82 -23.24 -23.49
N LEU A 458 4.93 -22.31 -23.84
CA LEU A 458 5.15 -20.87 -23.66
C LEU A 458 5.10 -20.47 -22.18
N MET A 459 4.19 -21.06 -21.40
CA MET A 459 4.08 -20.80 -19.96
C MET A 459 5.24 -21.42 -19.18
N GLN A 460 5.74 -22.60 -19.58
CA GLN A 460 6.96 -23.19 -19.02
C GLN A 460 8.21 -22.36 -19.33
N ASN A 461 8.42 -21.93 -20.59
CA ASN A 461 9.58 -21.09 -20.92
C ASN A 461 9.53 -19.70 -20.26
N PHE A 462 8.34 -19.16 -20.04
CA PHE A 462 8.15 -17.91 -19.30
C PHE A 462 8.43 -18.09 -17.79
N MET A 463 8.03 -19.22 -17.21
CA MET A 463 8.30 -19.57 -15.80
C MET A 463 9.78 -19.93 -15.56
N GLU A 464 10.42 -20.64 -16.48
CA GLU A 464 11.85 -21.01 -16.39
C GLU A 464 12.76 -19.79 -16.48
N ASN A 465 12.46 -18.81 -17.34
CA ASN A 465 13.19 -17.54 -17.40
C ASN A 465 12.95 -16.65 -16.17
N MET A 466 11.85 -16.83 -15.44
CA MET A 466 11.60 -16.12 -14.17
C MET A 466 12.31 -16.74 -12.95
N SER A 467 12.84 -17.96 -13.04
CA SER A 467 13.59 -18.57 -11.93
C SER A 467 15.11 -18.29 -11.97
N GLN A 468 15.61 -17.77 -13.09
CA GLN A 468 17.04 -17.49 -13.30
C GLN A 468 17.44 -16.01 -13.12
N THR A 469 16.50 -15.15 -12.73
CA THR A 469 16.70 -13.73 -12.39
C THR A 469 16.09 -13.41 -11.04
#